data_AF-A0A0Q5EGB1-F1
#
_entry.id   AF-A0A0Q5EGB1-F1
#
_cell.length_a   1.000
_cell.length_b   1.000
_cell.length_c   1.000
_cell.angle_alpha   90.00
_cell.angle_beta   90.00
_cell.angle_gamma   90.00
#
_symmetry.space_group_name_H-M   'P 1'
#
loop_
_entity.id
_entity.type
_entity.pdbx_description
1 polymer ?
#
loop_
_entity_poly.entity_id
_entity_poly.type
_entity_poly.pdbx_seq_one_letter_code
_entity_poly.pdbx_strand_id
1 'polypeptide(L)'
;MTAAPGWYDAGTPGELRWWDGTRWTGQVAAAGPTAGPPPSHQAPAQPGSPSGTAAGPQPGWYPTGPDQLRWWDGSHWTGLRVKDGKPGTDWATTEQPTLAWVFASVFLVLSLSQFSLGLLSSHLSFNGVPLLLVSILWFGIAAKTTAVRRIPRPTGAPTVIDAVRPLPGEQDGPGAGWYDVSSRATRWWTGSRWAQYVGTQYGIRPTFHGARAFRTYLVLCWVLLGIGVLGLLVGVVLVVNGSDDSYAFLGAAIGIAVIAGGVLFGVLGGVLLAMSRTQRRLLLLPELPPSR
;
A
#
# COMPACT_ATOMS: atom_id res chain seq x y z
N MET A 1 -24.07 26.93 16.67
CA MET A 1 -22.69 26.43 16.79
C MET A 1 -22.76 25.10 17.51
N THR A 2 -22.48 23.99 16.83
CA THR A 2 -22.52 22.63 17.40
C THR A 2 -21.15 22.29 17.99
N ALA A 3 -21.14 21.75 19.20
CA ALA A 3 -19.90 21.31 19.86
C ALA A 3 -19.21 20.21 19.01
N ALA A 4 -17.88 20.22 18.95
CA ALA A 4 -17.11 19.19 18.25
C ALA A 4 -17.23 17.84 18.98
N PRO A 5 -17.16 16.69 18.29
CA PRO A 5 -17.18 15.39 18.95
C PRO A 5 -16.08 15.29 20.01
N GLY A 6 -16.40 14.83 21.22
CA GLY A 6 -15.46 14.86 22.34
C GLY A 6 -16.06 14.44 23.68
N TRP A 7 -15.21 14.35 24.70
CA TRP A 7 -15.61 14.13 26.09
C TRP A 7 -15.91 15.46 26.78
N TYR A 8 -17.07 15.56 27.41
CA TYR A 8 -17.53 16.76 28.11
C TYR A 8 -18.07 16.39 29.49
N ASP A 9 -18.18 17.36 30.38
CA ASP A 9 -18.73 17.18 31.73
C ASP A 9 -20.17 16.62 31.67
N ALA A 10 -20.43 15.53 32.40
CA ALA A 10 -21.73 14.87 32.45
C ALA A 10 -22.71 15.51 33.44
N GLY A 11 -22.30 16.55 34.19
CA GLY A 11 -23.09 17.17 35.25
C GLY A 11 -23.01 16.42 36.60
N THR A 12 -22.36 15.25 36.62
CA THR A 12 -21.98 14.52 37.82
C THR A 12 -20.49 14.75 38.08
N PRO A 13 -20.07 15.22 39.28
CA PRO A 13 -18.66 15.42 39.58
C PRO A 13 -17.85 14.14 39.37
N GLY A 14 -16.84 14.21 38.52
CA GLY A 14 -15.96 13.06 38.21
C GLY A 14 -16.40 12.21 37.02
N GLU A 15 -17.44 12.58 36.28
CA GLU A 15 -17.88 11.86 35.07
C GLU A 15 -17.81 12.73 33.81
N LEU A 16 -17.27 12.15 32.75
CA LEU A 16 -17.29 12.68 31.39
C LEU A 16 -18.25 11.86 30.54
N ARG A 17 -19.00 12.53 29.66
CA ARG A 17 -19.88 11.91 28.67
C ARG A 17 -19.43 12.26 27.27
N TRP A 18 -19.55 11.30 26.35
CA TRP A 18 -19.14 11.51 24.96
C TRP A 18 -20.24 12.16 24.12
N TRP A 19 -19.89 13.22 23.40
CA TRP A 19 -20.70 13.86 22.36
C TRP A 19 -20.20 13.41 20.98
N ASP A 20 -21.10 12.94 20.12
CA ASP A 20 -20.73 12.43 18.78
C ASP A 20 -20.73 13.49 17.67
N GLY A 21 -21.02 14.76 18.01
CA GLY A 21 -21.21 15.85 17.06
C GLY A 21 -22.69 16.16 16.77
N THR A 22 -23.60 15.25 17.09
CA THR A 22 -25.05 15.39 16.86
C THR A 22 -25.90 15.09 18.09
N ARG A 23 -25.47 14.19 18.97
CA ARG A 23 -26.13 13.83 20.23
C ARG A 23 -25.15 13.31 21.27
N TRP A 24 -25.60 13.29 22.52
CA TRP A 24 -24.90 12.61 23.60
C TRP A 24 -25.03 11.09 23.44
N THR A 25 -23.92 10.37 23.51
CA THR A 25 -23.94 8.90 23.50
C THR A 25 -24.13 8.36 24.92
N GLY A 26 -24.30 7.04 25.05
CA GLY A 26 -24.36 6.36 26.36
C GLY A 26 -22.99 6.10 26.98
N GLN A 27 -21.90 6.59 26.38
CA GLN A 27 -20.54 6.34 26.87
C GLN A 27 -20.18 7.35 27.96
N VAL A 28 -19.76 6.85 29.12
CA VAL A 28 -19.29 7.61 30.28
C VAL A 28 -17.88 7.16 30.67
N ALA A 29 -17.04 8.10 31.10
CA ALA A 29 -15.67 7.89 31.55
C ALA A 29 -15.42 8.63 32.87
N ALA A 30 -14.59 8.09 33.76
CA ALA A 30 -14.20 8.78 34.98
C ALA A 30 -13.20 9.90 34.67
N ALA A 31 -13.46 11.11 35.16
CA ALA A 31 -12.51 12.22 35.08
C ALA A 31 -11.36 11.95 36.08
N GLY A 32 -10.15 11.72 35.57
CA GLY A 32 -8.96 11.54 36.39
C GLY A 32 -8.60 12.80 37.20
N PRO A 33 -7.84 12.68 38.30
CA PRO A 33 -7.52 13.79 39.18
C PRO A 33 -6.38 14.65 38.60
N THR A 34 -6.70 15.59 37.71
CA THR A 34 -5.98 16.88 37.53
C THR A 34 -6.72 17.75 36.53
N ALA A 35 -7.50 18.71 37.02
CA ALA A 35 -8.09 19.76 36.21
C ALA A 35 -7.06 20.88 35.97
N GLY A 36 -6.78 21.16 34.70
CA GLY A 36 -6.07 22.34 34.20
C GLY A 36 -6.73 22.81 32.88
N PRO A 37 -6.56 24.08 32.46
CA PRO A 37 -7.48 24.79 31.55
C PRO A 37 -7.50 24.20 30.12
N PRO A 38 -8.54 24.53 29.31
CA PRO A 38 -8.99 23.68 28.21
C PRO A 38 -7.98 23.62 27.06
N PRO A 39 -7.62 22.42 26.54
CA PRO A 39 -6.80 22.32 25.35
C PRO A 39 -7.65 22.43 24.08
N SER A 40 -7.20 23.33 23.22
CA SER A 40 -7.53 23.48 21.81
C SER A 40 -7.49 22.15 21.02
N HIS A 41 -8.55 21.88 20.27
CA HIS A 41 -8.64 20.96 19.12
C HIS A 41 -7.88 19.61 19.23
N GLN A 42 -8.43 18.67 19.99
CA GLN A 42 -8.11 17.25 19.86
C GLN A 42 -9.03 16.58 18.82
N ALA A 43 -8.47 16.18 17.69
CA ALA A 43 -8.96 15.09 16.85
C ALA A 43 -8.48 13.73 17.46
N PRO A 44 -9.05 12.58 17.06
CA PRO A 44 -9.46 11.48 17.95
C PRO A 44 -8.35 10.95 18.85
N ALA A 45 -8.71 10.73 20.11
CA ALA A 45 -7.87 10.17 21.16
C ALA A 45 -7.13 8.90 20.72
N GLN A 46 -5.79 8.98 20.66
CA GLN A 46 -4.97 7.86 21.10
C GLN A 46 -5.18 7.68 22.61
N PRO A 47 -5.35 6.45 23.12
CA PRO A 47 -5.16 6.22 24.55
C PRO A 47 -3.66 6.33 24.86
N GLY A 48 -3.25 7.46 25.45
CA GLY A 48 -2.04 7.53 26.25
C GLY A 48 -2.22 6.63 27.48
N SER A 49 -1.24 5.78 27.75
CA SER A 49 -1.30 4.73 28.76
C SER A 49 -1.65 5.26 30.16
N PRO A 50 -2.62 4.62 30.82
CA PRO A 50 -2.29 3.67 31.88
C PRO A 50 -2.98 2.32 31.65
N SER A 51 -2.23 1.24 31.87
CA SER A 51 -2.71 -0.07 32.34
C SER A 51 -4.18 -0.41 32.03
N GLY A 52 -4.51 -0.62 30.76
CA GLY A 52 -5.85 -0.98 30.32
C GLY A 52 -5.76 -1.94 29.14
N THR A 53 -6.23 -3.16 29.36
CA THR A 53 -6.04 -4.37 28.56
C THR A 53 -6.52 -4.24 27.10
N ALA A 54 -5.73 -3.66 26.21
CA ALA A 54 -5.84 -3.98 24.79
C ALA A 54 -5.46 -5.46 24.66
N ALA A 55 -6.44 -6.33 24.40
CA ALA A 55 -6.28 -7.79 24.38
C ALA A 55 -5.40 -8.32 23.21
N GLY A 56 -4.58 -7.46 22.58
CA GLY A 56 -3.71 -7.82 21.47
C GLY A 56 -2.52 -6.86 21.30
N PRO A 57 -1.48 -7.30 20.58
CA PRO A 57 -0.28 -6.49 20.33
C PRO A 57 -0.59 -5.25 19.50
N GLN A 58 -0.04 -4.11 19.92
CA GLN A 58 -0.20 -2.83 19.23
C GLN A 58 0.56 -2.81 17.89
N PRO A 59 0.15 -2.00 16.89
CA PRO A 59 0.93 -1.84 15.66
C PRO A 59 2.34 -1.34 15.97
N GLY A 60 3.35 -1.97 15.38
CA GLY A 60 4.73 -1.70 15.75
C GLY A 60 5.77 -2.59 15.12
N TRP A 61 7.04 -2.30 15.41
CA TRP A 61 8.17 -3.15 15.05
C TRP A 61 8.41 -4.20 16.12
N TYR A 62 8.51 -5.46 15.72
CA TYR A 62 8.69 -6.56 16.65
C TYR A 62 9.76 -7.54 16.14
N PRO A 63 10.51 -8.18 17.03
CA PRO A 63 11.51 -9.17 16.64
C PRO A 63 10.84 -10.40 16.02
N THR A 64 11.39 -10.89 14.91
CA THR A 64 10.98 -12.12 14.23
C THR A 64 12.13 -13.11 14.04
N GLY A 65 13.33 -12.73 14.45
CA GLY A 65 14.57 -13.51 14.36
C GLY A 65 15.75 -12.68 14.88
N PRO A 66 16.96 -13.25 14.90
CA PRO A 66 18.17 -12.50 15.24
C PRO A 66 18.35 -11.33 14.27
N ASP A 67 18.49 -10.12 14.83
CA ASP A 67 18.67 -8.85 14.11
C ASP A 67 17.59 -8.54 13.05
N GLN A 68 16.41 -9.14 13.18
CA GLN A 68 15.31 -8.94 12.25
C GLN A 68 14.05 -8.46 12.97
N LEU A 69 13.68 -7.21 12.70
CA LEU A 69 12.38 -6.66 13.08
C LEU A 69 11.42 -6.75 11.90
N ARG A 70 10.13 -6.93 12.20
CA ARG A 70 9.06 -6.90 11.22
C ARG A 70 7.93 -6.00 11.71
N TRP A 71 7.26 -5.34 10.78
CA TRP A 71 6.10 -4.51 11.11
C TRP A 71 4.84 -5.36 11.28
N TRP A 72 4.26 -5.29 12.46
CA TRP A 72 2.93 -5.77 12.79
C TRP A 72 1.94 -4.61 12.61
N ASP A 73 0.91 -4.80 11.80
CA ASP A 73 -0.07 -3.73 11.52
C ASP A 73 -1.28 -3.70 12.48
N GLY A 74 -1.27 -4.55 13.50
CA GLY A 74 -2.39 -4.77 14.42
C GLY A 74 -3.15 -6.07 14.15
N SER A 75 -3.05 -6.62 12.93
CA SER A 75 -3.80 -7.81 12.52
C SER A 75 -2.93 -8.93 11.97
N HIS A 76 -1.90 -8.58 11.19
CA HIS A 76 -1.01 -9.54 10.55
C HIS A 76 0.39 -8.96 10.34
N TRP A 77 1.35 -9.86 10.19
CA TRP A 77 2.70 -9.48 9.77
C TRP A 77 2.72 -8.97 8.34
N THR A 78 3.39 -7.84 8.14
CA THR A 78 3.58 -7.27 6.81
C THR A 78 4.92 -7.68 6.20
N GLY A 79 5.10 -7.39 4.91
CA GLY A 79 6.38 -7.56 4.22
C GLY A 79 7.46 -6.55 4.62
N LEU A 80 7.15 -5.58 5.48
CA LEU A 80 8.08 -4.54 5.91
C LEU A 80 8.96 -5.09 7.04
N ARG A 81 10.28 -4.99 6.86
CA ARG A 81 11.26 -5.52 7.80
C ARG A 81 12.41 -4.55 8.01
N VAL A 82 13.05 -4.64 9.16
CA VAL A 82 14.40 -4.12 9.37
C VAL A 82 15.30 -5.32 9.53
N LYS A 83 16.36 -5.38 8.74
CA LYS A 83 17.39 -6.43 8.84
C LYS A 83 18.75 -5.75 8.95
N ASP A 84 19.56 -6.14 9.92
CA ASP A 84 20.89 -5.57 10.15
C ASP A 84 20.83 -4.03 10.30
N GLY A 85 19.81 -3.54 11.03
CA GLY A 85 19.54 -2.11 11.23
C GLY A 85 19.00 -1.35 10.00
N LYS A 86 18.86 -2.01 8.85
CA LYS A 86 18.43 -1.38 7.60
C LYS A 86 16.94 -1.66 7.31
N PRO A 87 16.08 -0.62 7.25
CA PRO A 87 14.69 -0.77 6.83
C PRO A 87 14.58 -1.20 5.38
N GLY A 88 13.62 -2.08 5.09
CA GLY A 88 13.38 -2.58 3.75
C GLY A 88 12.07 -3.35 3.63
N THR A 89 11.88 -3.95 2.46
CA THR A 89 10.71 -4.77 2.15
C THR A 89 11.17 -6.16 1.73
N ASP A 90 10.31 -7.15 1.97
CA ASP A 90 10.46 -8.43 1.32
C ASP A 90 10.29 -8.30 -0.20
N TRP A 91 11.12 -9.02 -0.95
CA TRP A 91 11.14 -8.96 -2.42
C TRP A 91 9.82 -9.40 -3.09
N ALA A 92 8.97 -10.13 -2.37
CA ALA A 92 7.75 -10.76 -2.90
C ALA A 92 6.73 -10.99 -1.79
N THR A 93 6.13 -9.90 -1.31
CA THR A 93 5.00 -9.97 -0.38
C THR A 93 3.85 -9.13 -0.89
N THR A 94 2.64 -9.66 -0.81
CA THR A 94 1.39 -8.96 -1.13
C THR A 94 0.53 -8.80 0.11
N GLU A 95 -0.43 -7.87 0.05
CA GLU A 95 -1.44 -7.70 1.09
C GLU A 95 -2.52 -8.77 1.03
N GLN A 96 -2.66 -9.49 -0.08
CA GLN A 96 -3.72 -10.49 -0.26
C GLN A 96 -3.12 -11.79 -0.81
N PRO A 97 -2.67 -12.71 0.07
CA PRO A 97 -2.09 -13.98 -0.35
C PRO A 97 -3.08 -14.80 -1.19
N THR A 98 -4.37 -14.75 -0.86
CA THR A 98 -5.42 -15.45 -1.59
C THR A 98 -5.47 -15.02 -3.06
N LEU A 99 -5.41 -13.71 -3.34
CA LEU A 99 -5.37 -13.23 -4.73
C LEU A 99 -4.11 -13.70 -5.46
N ALA A 100 -2.95 -13.74 -4.79
CA ALA A 100 -1.73 -14.26 -5.39
C ALA A 100 -1.84 -15.75 -5.76
N TRP A 101 -2.44 -16.57 -4.89
CA TRP A 101 -2.74 -17.98 -5.20
C TRP A 101 -3.71 -18.11 -6.38
N VAL A 102 -4.76 -17.29 -6.44
CA VAL A 102 -5.72 -17.28 -7.55
C VAL A 102 -5.02 -16.92 -8.86
N PHE A 103 -4.25 -15.82 -8.90
CA PHE A 103 -3.54 -15.43 -10.11
C PHE A 103 -2.53 -16.48 -10.56
N ALA A 104 -1.77 -17.07 -9.64
CA ALA A 104 -0.85 -18.16 -9.95
C ALA A 104 -1.55 -19.34 -10.65
N SER A 105 -2.68 -19.79 -10.09
CA SER A 105 -3.49 -20.87 -10.66
C SER A 105 -4.06 -20.51 -12.02
N VAL A 106 -4.59 -19.30 -12.20
CA VAL A 106 -5.11 -18.82 -13.49
C VAL A 106 -4.01 -18.83 -14.56
N PHE A 107 -2.84 -18.29 -14.26
CA PHE A 107 -1.71 -18.28 -15.21
C PHE A 107 -1.18 -19.68 -15.49
N LEU A 108 -1.20 -20.59 -14.50
CA LEU A 108 -0.85 -21.99 -14.72
C LEU A 108 -1.80 -22.65 -15.71
N VAL A 109 -3.11 -22.50 -15.52
CA VAL A 109 -4.11 -23.08 -16.42
C VAL A 109 -3.94 -22.52 -17.82
N LEU A 110 -3.80 -21.20 -17.98
CA LEU A 110 -3.58 -20.56 -19.28
C LEU A 110 -2.29 -21.06 -19.94
N SER A 111 -1.20 -21.25 -19.17
CA SER A 111 0.06 -21.81 -19.68
C SER A 111 -0.13 -23.23 -20.20
N LEU A 112 -0.77 -24.10 -19.42
CA LEU A 112 -1.07 -25.48 -19.81
C LEU A 112 -1.96 -25.52 -21.05
N SER A 113 -3.01 -24.68 -21.12
CA SER A 113 -3.84 -24.55 -22.32
C SER A 113 -3.04 -24.13 -23.55
N GLN A 114 -2.10 -23.20 -23.41
CA GLN A 114 -1.24 -22.79 -24.53
C GLN A 114 -0.28 -23.90 -24.98
N PHE A 115 0.29 -24.66 -24.05
CA PHE A 115 1.10 -25.84 -24.42
C PHE A 115 0.24 -26.88 -25.14
N SER A 116 -0.96 -27.18 -24.65
CA SER A 116 -1.90 -28.10 -25.30
C SER A 116 -2.29 -27.61 -26.70
N LEU A 117 -2.61 -26.33 -26.86
CA LEU A 117 -2.92 -25.75 -28.18
C LEU A 117 -1.71 -25.83 -29.12
N GLY A 118 -0.50 -25.53 -28.63
CA GLY A 118 0.73 -25.62 -29.42
C GLY A 118 1.05 -27.05 -29.89
N LEU A 119 0.70 -28.07 -29.09
CA LEU A 119 0.83 -29.48 -29.49
C LEU A 119 -0.20 -29.90 -30.55
N LEU A 120 -1.37 -29.25 -30.57
CA LEU A 120 -2.47 -29.56 -31.48
C LEU A 120 -2.40 -28.75 -32.78
N SER A 121 -1.74 -27.60 -32.80
CA SER A 121 -1.67 -26.72 -33.98
C SER A 121 -0.37 -26.89 -34.76
N SER A 122 -0.46 -27.34 -36.01
CA SER A 122 0.68 -27.48 -36.93
C SER A 122 1.19 -26.13 -37.50
N HIS A 123 0.38 -25.08 -37.44
CA HIS A 123 0.65 -23.80 -38.14
C HIS A 123 0.84 -22.60 -37.21
N LEU A 124 0.49 -22.71 -35.92
CA LEU A 124 0.60 -21.62 -34.94
C LEU A 124 1.50 -22.06 -33.79
N SER A 125 2.51 -21.27 -33.46
CA SER A 125 3.39 -21.54 -32.31
C SER A 125 2.80 -20.88 -31.06
N PHE A 126 2.05 -21.63 -30.27
CA PHE A 126 1.67 -21.20 -28.92
C PHE A 126 2.77 -21.55 -27.93
N ASN A 127 3.41 -20.54 -27.34
CA ASN A 127 4.45 -20.74 -26.34
C ASN A 127 3.89 -20.44 -24.94
N GLY A 128 3.58 -21.49 -24.17
CA GLY A 128 3.09 -21.37 -22.79
C GLY A 128 4.14 -20.96 -21.76
N VAL A 129 5.44 -20.88 -22.13
CA VAL A 129 6.55 -20.61 -21.20
C VAL A 129 6.41 -19.26 -20.49
N PRO A 130 6.08 -18.12 -21.15
CA PRO A 130 5.95 -16.84 -20.45
C PRO A 130 4.88 -16.88 -19.35
N LEU A 131 3.73 -17.51 -19.62
CA LEU A 131 2.67 -17.68 -18.63
C LEU A 131 3.07 -18.63 -17.50
N LEU A 132 3.86 -19.66 -17.80
CA LEU A 132 4.42 -20.55 -16.78
C LEU A 132 5.34 -19.78 -15.83
N LEU A 133 6.23 -18.94 -16.37
CA LEU A 133 7.14 -18.12 -15.56
C LEU A 133 6.37 -17.12 -14.68
N VAL A 134 5.34 -16.49 -15.21
CA VAL A 134 4.45 -15.60 -14.44
C VAL A 134 3.71 -16.38 -13.35
N SER A 135 3.22 -17.59 -13.65
CA SER A 135 2.60 -18.48 -12.67
C SER A 135 3.56 -18.84 -11.52
N ILE A 136 4.79 -19.28 -11.84
CA ILE A 136 5.83 -19.59 -10.85
C ILE A 136 6.14 -18.38 -9.97
N LEU A 137 6.25 -17.20 -10.57
CA LEU A 137 6.47 -15.95 -9.84
C LEU A 137 5.34 -15.69 -8.83
N TRP A 138 4.08 -15.81 -9.26
CA TRP A 138 2.92 -15.59 -8.38
C TRP A 138 2.81 -16.65 -7.28
N PHE A 139 3.12 -17.91 -7.56
CA PHE A 139 3.24 -18.94 -6.53
C PHE A 139 4.33 -18.60 -5.50
N GLY A 140 5.49 -18.11 -5.95
CA GLY A 140 6.56 -17.65 -5.07
C GLY A 140 6.11 -16.50 -4.14
N ILE A 141 5.43 -15.49 -4.70
CA ILE A 141 4.85 -14.37 -3.92
C ILE A 141 3.81 -14.89 -2.92
N ALA A 142 2.93 -15.79 -3.35
CA ALA A 142 1.88 -16.35 -2.51
C ALA A 142 2.47 -17.16 -1.34
N ALA A 143 3.38 -18.10 -1.64
CA ALA A 143 4.05 -18.93 -0.64
C ALA A 143 4.81 -18.08 0.38
N LYS A 144 5.58 -17.08 -0.08
CA LYS A 144 6.33 -16.19 0.80
C LYS A 144 5.41 -15.33 1.68
N THR A 145 4.34 -14.77 1.11
CA THR A 145 3.35 -13.98 1.87
C THR A 145 2.66 -14.85 2.92
N THR A 146 2.24 -16.06 2.56
CA THR A 146 1.64 -17.01 3.48
C THR A 146 2.61 -17.40 4.59
N ALA A 147 3.89 -17.61 4.28
CA ALA A 147 4.91 -17.92 5.29
C ALA A 147 5.08 -16.77 6.30
N VAL A 148 5.12 -15.51 5.83
CA VAL A 148 5.20 -14.34 6.73
C VAL A 148 3.97 -14.26 7.64
N ARG A 149 2.77 -14.55 7.12
CA ARG A 149 1.54 -14.54 7.92
C ARG A 149 1.43 -15.67 8.94
N ARG A 150 2.22 -16.74 8.77
CA ARG A 150 2.28 -17.87 9.72
C ARG A 150 3.23 -17.61 10.88
N ILE A 151 4.02 -16.54 10.85
CA ILE A 151 4.84 -16.14 12.01
C ILE A 151 3.89 -15.91 13.19
N PRO A 152 4.18 -16.46 14.39
CA PRO A 152 3.35 -16.26 15.57
C PRO A 152 3.09 -14.79 15.85
N ARG A 153 1.93 -14.47 16.42
CA ARG A 153 1.59 -13.09 16.78
C ARG A 153 2.64 -12.54 17.76
N PRO A 154 3.03 -11.26 17.64
CA PRO A 154 3.99 -10.70 18.56
C PRO A 154 3.44 -10.66 19.99
N THR A 155 4.34 -10.78 20.96
CA THR A 155 4.06 -10.63 22.38
C THR A 155 4.88 -9.48 22.93
N GLY A 156 4.32 -8.75 23.89
CA GLY A 156 4.98 -7.61 24.53
C GLY A 156 4.90 -6.30 23.77
N ALA A 157 5.78 -5.37 24.14
CA ALA A 157 5.85 -4.02 23.59
C ALA A 157 6.67 -3.98 22.29
N PRO A 158 6.34 -3.05 21.36
CA PRO A 158 7.11 -2.89 20.14
C PRO A 158 8.53 -2.39 20.43
N THR A 159 9.48 -2.87 19.66
CA THR A 159 10.88 -2.44 19.70
C THR A 159 11.05 -1.10 18.99
N VAL A 160 11.74 -0.18 19.65
CA VAL A 160 12.08 1.13 19.08
C VAL A 160 13.54 1.12 18.64
N ILE A 161 13.79 1.47 17.38
CA ILE A 161 15.15 1.67 16.85
C ILE A 161 15.23 3.01 16.14
N ASP A 162 16.41 3.63 16.12
CA ASP A 162 16.56 4.98 15.57
C ASP A 162 16.36 5.01 14.04
N ALA A 163 16.67 3.92 13.34
CA ALA A 163 16.50 3.82 11.89
C ALA A 163 15.05 3.96 11.41
N VAL A 164 14.07 3.78 12.31
CA VAL A 164 12.64 3.88 11.99
C VAL A 164 11.95 5.05 12.70
N ARG A 165 12.72 5.89 13.41
CA ARG A 165 12.20 7.11 14.02
C ARG A 165 11.99 8.22 12.97
N PRO A 166 11.06 9.16 13.22
CA PRO A 166 10.20 9.21 14.39
C PRO A 166 9.03 8.22 14.29
N LEU A 167 8.63 7.68 15.43
CA LEU A 167 7.48 6.78 15.53
C LEU A 167 6.16 7.55 15.57
N PRO A 168 5.04 6.92 15.15
CA PRO A 168 3.72 7.48 15.39
C PRO A 168 3.50 7.74 16.88
N GLY A 169 3.07 8.95 17.24
CA GLY A 169 2.89 9.37 18.63
C GLY A 169 4.10 10.08 19.24
N GLU A 170 5.28 10.02 18.61
CA GLU A 170 6.48 10.74 19.07
C GLU A 170 6.30 12.25 18.84
N GLN A 171 6.51 13.05 19.89
CA GLN A 171 6.32 14.50 19.87
C GLN A 171 7.66 15.19 20.15
N ASP A 172 8.15 15.94 19.16
CA ASP A 172 9.35 16.77 19.26
C ASP A 172 9.00 18.24 19.57
N GLY A 173 7.79 18.70 19.22
CA GLY A 173 7.36 20.09 19.39
C GLY A 173 5.84 20.29 19.33
N PRO A 174 5.37 21.53 19.48
CA PRO A 174 3.94 21.84 19.44
C PRO A 174 3.33 21.52 18.07
N GLY A 175 2.04 21.17 18.06
CA GLY A 175 1.34 20.81 16.83
C GLY A 175 1.70 19.43 16.29
N ALA A 176 2.29 18.55 17.10
CA ALA A 176 2.44 17.14 16.72
C ALA A 176 1.08 16.48 16.51
N GLY A 177 0.95 15.66 15.47
CA GLY A 177 -0.34 15.05 15.14
C GLY A 177 -0.37 14.34 13.79
N TRP A 178 -1.52 13.73 13.50
CA TRP A 178 -1.83 13.21 12.17
C TRP A 178 -2.40 14.31 11.29
N TYR A 179 -1.80 14.50 10.13
CA TYR A 179 -2.24 15.48 9.14
C TYR A 179 -2.59 14.80 7.83
N ASP A 180 -3.62 15.30 7.16
CA ASP A 180 -4.05 14.78 5.86
C ASP A 180 -2.99 15.06 4.79
N VAL A 181 -2.56 14.01 4.10
CA VAL A 181 -1.70 14.11 2.90
C VAL A 181 -2.49 13.82 1.61
N SER A 182 -3.67 13.21 1.77
CA SER A 182 -4.66 12.97 0.73
C SER A 182 -6.03 12.74 1.38
N SER A 183 -7.10 12.65 0.59
CA SER A 183 -8.45 12.38 1.09
C SER A 183 -8.63 11.02 1.80
N ARG A 184 -7.65 10.12 1.72
CA ARG A 184 -7.70 8.76 2.30
C ARG A 184 -6.46 8.39 3.12
N ALA A 185 -5.58 9.35 3.37
CA ALA A 185 -4.33 9.07 4.05
C ALA A 185 -3.84 10.25 4.88
N THR A 186 -3.40 9.94 6.09
CA THR A 186 -2.76 10.86 7.01
C THR A 186 -1.30 10.51 7.19
N ARG A 187 -0.47 11.47 7.61
CA ARG A 187 0.93 11.25 7.98
C ARG A 187 1.21 11.91 9.33
N TRP A 188 2.05 11.27 10.13
CA TRP A 188 2.42 11.79 11.45
C TRP A 188 3.46 12.91 11.31
N TRP A 189 3.20 14.04 11.94
CA TRP A 189 4.11 15.17 12.12
C TRP A 189 4.49 15.24 13.59
N THR A 190 5.78 15.34 13.91
CA THR A 190 6.26 15.36 15.31
C THR A 190 6.22 16.75 15.95
N GLY A 191 5.87 17.80 15.20
CA GLY A 191 6.08 19.20 15.60
C GLY A 191 7.32 19.82 14.95
N SER A 192 8.29 19.00 14.51
CA SER A 192 9.52 19.47 13.84
C SER A 192 9.82 18.75 12.53
N ARG A 193 9.35 17.51 12.34
CA ARG A 193 9.62 16.70 11.15
C ARG A 193 8.50 15.70 10.85
N TRP A 194 8.43 15.28 9.58
CA TRP A 194 7.50 14.25 9.13
C TRP A 194 8.02 12.85 9.46
N ALA A 195 7.12 11.99 9.94
CA ALA A 195 7.39 10.59 10.13
C ALA A 195 7.21 9.79 8.84
N GLN A 196 7.94 8.67 8.76
CA GLN A 196 7.84 7.74 7.63
C GLN A 196 6.64 6.79 7.75
N TYR A 197 5.56 7.22 8.39
CA TYR A 197 4.36 6.42 8.63
C TYR A 197 3.13 7.09 8.05
N VAL A 198 2.33 6.31 7.33
CA VAL A 198 1.06 6.75 6.76
C VAL A 198 -0.06 6.01 7.47
N GLY A 199 -1.04 6.76 7.96
CA GLY A 199 -2.31 6.26 8.47
C GLY A 199 -3.29 6.12 7.32
N THR A 200 -3.96 4.97 7.23
CA THR A 200 -5.06 4.73 6.29
C THR A 200 -6.21 4.06 7.03
N GLN A 201 -7.33 3.83 6.35
CA GLN A 201 -8.42 2.99 6.88
C GLN A 201 -7.97 1.56 7.26
N TYR A 202 -6.83 1.10 6.74
CA TYR A 202 -6.26 -0.21 7.03
C TYR A 202 -5.18 -0.18 8.12
N GLY A 203 -5.08 0.93 8.85
CA GLY A 203 -4.11 1.13 9.92
C GLY A 203 -2.86 1.89 9.49
N ILE A 204 -1.89 1.91 10.40
CA ILE A 204 -0.63 2.65 10.25
C ILE A 204 0.40 1.77 9.55
N ARG A 205 1.07 2.33 8.54
CA ARG A 205 2.06 1.60 7.76
C ARG A 205 3.32 2.41 7.50
N PRO A 206 4.51 1.80 7.66
CA PRO A 206 5.75 2.46 7.31
C PRO A 206 5.96 2.58 5.80
N THR A 207 6.63 3.66 5.40
CA THR A 207 6.86 4.09 4.01
C THR A 207 8.35 4.30 3.69
N PHE A 208 9.26 3.64 4.41
CA PHE A 208 10.73 3.75 4.22
C PHE A 208 11.20 3.47 2.79
N HIS A 209 10.48 2.63 2.07
CA HIS A 209 10.77 2.26 0.69
C HIS A 209 10.07 3.19 -0.33
N GLY A 210 9.35 4.22 0.13
CA GLY A 210 8.50 5.07 -0.71
C GLY A 210 9.26 5.76 -1.84
N ALA A 211 10.45 6.29 -1.58
CA ALA A 211 11.28 6.92 -2.61
C ALA A 211 11.79 5.94 -3.68
N ARG A 212 12.10 4.69 -3.29
CA ARG A 212 12.49 3.65 -4.24
C ARG A 212 11.27 3.15 -5.03
N ALA A 213 10.17 2.87 -4.34
CA ALA A 213 8.91 2.43 -4.94
C ALA A 213 8.36 3.44 -5.93
N PHE A 214 8.43 4.74 -5.62
CA PHE A 214 8.00 5.80 -6.52
C PHE A 214 8.87 5.88 -7.78
N ARG A 215 10.20 5.73 -7.65
CA ARG A 215 11.09 5.66 -8.82
C ARG A 215 10.79 4.43 -9.69
N THR A 216 10.63 3.26 -9.10
CA THR A 216 10.24 2.05 -9.81
C THR A 216 8.88 2.21 -10.51
N TYR A 217 7.92 2.84 -9.84
CA TYR A 217 6.62 3.16 -10.41
C TYR A 217 6.75 4.06 -11.65
N LEU A 218 7.54 5.13 -11.59
CA LEU A 218 7.75 6.00 -12.74
C LEU A 218 8.42 5.26 -13.91
N VAL A 219 9.44 4.44 -13.63
CA VAL A 219 10.08 3.61 -14.66
C VAL A 219 9.06 2.67 -15.32
N LEU A 220 8.24 1.99 -14.53
CA LEU A 220 7.19 1.11 -15.05
C LEU A 220 6.21 1.88 -15.95
N CYS A 221 5.78 3.07 -15.53
CA CYS A 221 4.88 3.90 -16.32
C CYS A 221 5.50 4.28 -17.68
N TRP A 222 6.78 4.69 -17.68
CA TRP A 222 7.50 5.02 -18.92
C TRP A 222 7.72 3.81 -19.82
N VAL A 223 8.00 2.64 -19.23
CA VAL A 223 8.11 1.37 -19.99
C VAL A 223 6.79 1.01 -20.64
N LEU A 224 5.66 1.08 -19.92
CA LEU A 224 4.34 0.80 -20.49
C LEU A 224 3.99 1.77 -21.63
N LEU A 225 4.30 3.06 -21.46
CA LEU A 225 4.08 4.06 -22.49
C LEU A 225 4.97 3.79 -23.71
N GLY A 226 6.24 3.46 -23.49
CA GLY A 226 7.17 3.07 -24.56
C GLY A 226 6.73 1.83 -25.33
N ILE A 227 6.23 0.79 -24.64
CA ILE A 227 5.62 -0.40 -25.26
C ILE A 227 4.38 0.01 -26.08
N GLY A 228 3.55 0.91 -25.55
CA GLY A 228 2.37 1.42 -26.26
C GLY A 228 2.74 2.11 -27.58
N VAL A 229 3.70 3.03 -27.54
CA VAL A 229 4.21 3.74 -28.73
C VAL A 229 4.84 2.77 -29.73
N LEU A 230 5.67 1.84 -29.27
CA LEU A 230 6.29 0.84 -30.13
C LEU A 230 5.24 -0.06 -30.80
N GLY A 231 4.24 -0.51 -30.04
CA GLY A 231 3.12 -1.28 -30.57
C GLY A 231 2.35 -0.53 -31.65
N LEU A 232 2.06 0.76 -31.45
CA LEU A 232 1.43 1.59 -32.48
C LEU A 232 2.25 1.67 -33.76
N LEU A 233 3.56 1.94 -33.66
CA LEU A 233 4.45 2.03 -34.81
C LEU A 233 4.55 0.70 -35.57
N VAL A 234 4.80 -0.40 -34.86
CA VAL A 234 4.89 -1.74 -35.45
C VAL A 234 3.57 -2.14 -36.10
N GLY A 235 2.46 -1.90 -35.40
CA GLY A 235 1.13 -2.23 -35.92
C GLY A 235 0.79 -1.47 -37.20
N VAL A 236 1.10 -0.18 -37.29
CA VAL A 236 0.93 0.62 -38.52
C VAL A 236 1.79 0.06 -39.65
N VAL A 237 3.06 -0.24 -39.39
CA VAL A 237 3.97 -0.84 -40.39
C VAL A 237 3.42 -2.18 -40.91
N LEU A 238 2.87 -3.02 -40.03
CA LEU A 238 2.25 -4.29 -40.43
C LEU A 238 0.99 -4.10 -41.28
N VAL A 239 0.14 -3.12 -40.96
CA VAL A 239 -1.05 -2.83 -41.76
C VAL A 239 -0.67 -2.31 -43.15
N VAL A 240 0.33 -1.43 -43.23
CA VAL A 240 0.77 -0.81 -44.50
C VAL A 240 1.48 -1.83 -45.39
N ASN A 241 2.41 -2.62 -44.84
CA ASN A 241 3.14 -3.59 -45.65
C ASN A 241 2.34 -4.87 -45.94
N GLY A 242 1.36 -5.18 -45.11
CA GLY A 242 0.51 -6.36 -45.29
C GLY A 242 -0.50 -6.22 -46.42
N SER A 243 -0.73 -5.02 -47.00
CA SER A 243 -1.76 -4.81 -48.02
C SER A 243 -1.49 -5.51 -49.35
N ASP A 244 -0.23 -5.88 -49.62
CA ASP A 244 0.21 -6.32 -50.96
C ASP A 244 0.36 -7.85 -51.10
N ASP A 245 0.17 -8.60 -50.02
CA ASP A 245 0.38 -10.06 -49.99
C ASP A 245 -0.92 -10.87 -50.14
N SER A 246 -0.81 -12.12 -50.60
CA SER A 246 -1.90 -13.11 -50.68
C SER A 246 -2.62 -13.37 -49.34
N TYR A 247 -2.03 -12.95 -48.22
CA TYR A 247 -2.58 -13.02 -46.86
C TYR A 247 -2.91 -11.63 -46.28
N ALA A 248 -3.24 -10.65 -47.13
CA ALA A 248 -3.44 -9.26 -46.70
C ALA A 248 -4.44 -9.09 -45.55
N PHE A 249 -5.50 -9.90 -45.52
CA PHE A 249 -6.46 -9.90 -44.42
C PHE A 249 -5.80 -10.28 -43.07
N LEU A 250 -4.94 -11.30 -43.05
CA LEU A 250 -4.29 -11.76 -41.83
C LEU A 250 -3.25 -10.75 -41.34
N GLY A 251 -2.46 -10.19 -42.25
CA GLY A 251 -1.48 -9.13 -41.94
C GLY A 251 -2.15 -7.88 -41.36
N ALA A 252 -3.23 -7.42 -42.00
CA ALA A 252 -4.00 -6.29 -41.51
C ALA A 252 -4.66 -6.59 -40.15
N ALA A 253 -5.22 -7.78 -39.95
CA ALA A 253 -5.83 -8.17 -38.68
C ALA A 253 -4.80 -8.20 -37.53
N ILE A 254 -3.61 -8.75 -37.76
CA ILE A 254 -2.51 -8.76 -36.78
C ILE A 254 -2.07 -7.32 -36.49
N GLY A 255 -1.88 -6.50 -37.54
CA GLY A 255 -1.50 -5.09 -37.39
C GLY A 255 -2.51 -4.29 -36.56
N ILE A 256 -3.81 -4.44 -36.83
CA ILE A 256 -4.89 -3.82 -36.05
C ILE A 256 -4.88 -4.30 -34.60
N ALA A 257 -4.70 -5.59 -34.35
CA ALA A 257 -4.61 -6.13 -32.99
C ALA A 257 -3.41 -5.53 -32.22
N VAL A 258 -2.26 -5.39 -32.88
CA VAL A 258 -1.06 -4.77 -32.31
C VAL A 258 -1.28 -3.27 -32.05
N ILE A 259 -1.93 -2.54 -32.95
CA ILE A 259 -2.34 -1.14 -32.74
C ILE A 259 -3.25 -1.03 -31.51
N ALA A 260 -4.28 -1.86 -31.42
CA ALA A 260 -5.23 -1.85 -30.30
C ALA A 260 -4.52 -2.13 -28.97
N GLY A 261 -3.60 -3.09 -28.94
CA GLY A 261 -2.72 -3.33 -27.79
C GLY A 261 -1.85 -2.11 -27.45
N GLY A 262 -1.25 -1.48 -28.47
CA GLY A 262 -0.45 -0.27 -28.33
C GLY A 262 -1.24 0.90 -27.71
N VAL A 263 -2.46 1.15 -28.20
CA VAL A 263 -3.39 2.14 -27.62
C VAL A 263 -3.69 1.82 -26.16
N LEU A 264 -4.04 0.57 -25.85
CA LEU A 264 -4.38 0.16 -24.49
C LEU A 264 -3.22 0.41 -23.52
N PHE A 265 -2.00 -0.02 -23.87
CA PHE A 265 -0.81 0.19 -23.04
C PHE A 265 -0.43 1.67 -22.93
N GLY A 266 -0.58 2.44 -24.01
CA GLY A 266 -0.35 3.89 -24.01
C GLY A 266 -1.31 4.64 -23.09
N VAL A 267 -2.61 4.35 -23.18
CA VAL A 267 -3.65 4.93 -22.31
C VAL A 267 -3.41 4.54 -20.86
N LEU A 268 -3.15 3.25 -20.58
CA LEU A 268 -2.85 2.79 -19.23
C LEU A 268 -1.62 3.48 -18.64
N GLY A 269 -0.52 3.56 -19.40
CA GLY A 269 0.69 4.29 -19.00
C GLY A 269 0.44 5.77 -18.73
N GLY A 270 -0.34 6.44 -19.59
CA GLY A 270 -0.73 7.83 -19.43
C GLY A 270 -1.60 8.09 -18.19
N VAL A 271 -2.59 7.24 -17.94
CA VAL A 271 -3.45 7.30 -16.73
C VAL A 271 -2.60 7.11 -15.47
N LEU A 272 -1.71 6.13 -15.45
CA LEU A 272 -0.80 5.91 -14.32
C LEU A 272 0.13 7.12 -14.11
N LEU A 273 0.73 7.69 -15.18
CA LEU A 273 1.52 8.92 -15.06
C LEU A 273 0.70 10.09 -14.50
N ALA A 274 -0.56 10.25 -14.89
CA ALA A 274 -1.44 11.28 -14.32
C ALA A 274 -1.68 11.05 -12.82
N MET A 275 -1.84 9.79 -12.40
CA MET A 275 -1.97 9.40 -10.99
C MET A 275 -0.68 9.51 -10.16
N SER A 276 0.48 9.69 -10.80
CA SER A 276 1.79 9.78 -10.12
C SER A 276 1.84 10.90 -9.07
N ARG A 277 1.10 12.00 -9.27
CA ARG A 277 1.01 13.10 -8.30
C ARG A 277 0.40 12.64 -6.97
N THR A 278 -0.65 11.84 -7.03
CA THR A 278 -1.29 11.26 -5.85
C THR A 278 -0.36 10.25 -5.18
N GLN A 279 0.31 9.39 -5.96
CA GLN A 279 1.28 8.43 -5.44
C GLN A 279 2.48 9.13 -4.78
N ARG A 280 2.95 10.26 -5.33
CA ARG A 280 4.04 11.05 -4.75
C ARG A 280 3.70 11.52 -3.34
N ARG A 281 2.48 12.03 -3.12
CA ARG A 281 2.02 12.51 -1.80
C ARG A 281 1.91 11.39 -0.77
N LEU A 282 1.58 10.18 -1.21
CA LEU A 282 1.48 9.01 -0.34
C LEU A 282 2.85 8.42 0.01
N LEU A 283 3.75 8.33 -0.98
CA LEU A 283 5.02 7.62 -0.83
C LEU A 283 6.16 8.50 -0.34
N LEU A 284 6.19 9.78 -0.71
CA LEU A 284 7.24 10.70 -0.30
C LEU A 284 6.81 11.52 0.92
N LEU A 285 7.81 11.96 1.68
CA LEU A 285 7.59 12.91 2.76
C LEU A 285 7.27 14.29 2.15
N PRO A 286 6.29 15.01 2.69
CA PRO A 286 6.11 16.42 2.36
C PRO A 286 7.36 17.22 2.73
N GLU A 287 7.73 18.19 1.89
CA GLU A 287 8.92 19.04 2.10
C GLU A 287 8.64 20.18 3.10
N LEU A 288 7.37 20.58 3.21
CA LEU A 288 6.92 21.68 4.06
C LEU A 288 6.19 21.15 5.30
N PRO A 289 6.20 21.90 6.42
CA PRO A 289 5.36 21.58 7.57
C PRO A 289 3.87 21.64 7.18
N PRO A 290 2.99 20.97 7.95
CA PRO A 290 1.56 21.02 7.67
C PRO A 290 1.01 22.45 7.75
N SER A 291 0.33 22.89 6.70
CA SER A 291 -0.46 24.12 6.72
C SER A 291 -1.75 23.87 7.49
N ARG A 292 -2.05 24.72 8.48
CA ARG A 292 -3.34 24.71 9.20
C ARG A 292 -4.50 25.08 8.28
#